data_AF-A0A5E4M832-F1
#
_entry.id   AF-A0A5E4M832-F1
#
_cell.length_a   1.000
_cell.length_b   1.000
_cell.length_c   1.000
_cell.angle_alpha   90.00
_cell.angle_beta   90.00
_cell.angle_gamma   90.00
#
_symmetry.space_group_name_H-M   'P 1'
#
loop_
_entity.id
_entity.type
_entity.pdbx_description
1 polymer ?
#
loop_
_entity_poly.entity_id
_entity_poly.type
_entity_poly.pdbx_seq_one_letter_code
_entity_poly.pdbx_strand_id
1 'polypeptide(L)'
;MPDTNVSDAYIIAERIRTVIAQPFILLDNVINKTVSIGVAEVHNSDLKDINLFVERADKCLYKAKNSGRNRVDVKLSLANELEDYIVGSKQMEEVTHTREGLYPVSSLREMDEDHILSRQSEVQSAM
;
A
#
# COMPACT_ATOMS: atom_id res chain seq x y z
N MET A 1 -14.37 -1.36 13.92
CA MET A 1 -15.61 -1.03 14.65
C MET A 1 -16.76 -1.48 13.76
N PRO A 2 -17.75 -2.24 14.25
CA PRO A 2 -18.90 -2.65 13.44
C PRO A 2 -19.66 -1.43 12.91
N ASP A 3 -20.24 -1.53 11.71
CA ASP A 3 -21.13 -0.51 11.12
C ASP A 3 -20.58 0.93 11.15
N THR A 4 -19.26 1.09 11.03
CA THR A 4 -18.58 2.38 11.13
C THR A 4 -17.74 2.61 9.87
N ASN A 5 -18.00 3.70 9.15
CA ASN A 5 -17.16 4.12 8.02
C ASN A 5 -15.87 4.82 8.52
N VAL A 6 -14.94 5.11 7.61
CA VAL A 6 -13.63 5.70 7.90
C VAL A 6 -13.75 7.09 8.49
N SER A 7 -14.75 7.88 8.07
CA SER A 7 -14.96 9.24 8.55
C SER A 7 -15.42 9.25 10.01
N ASP A 8 -16.36 8.37 10.37
CA ASP A 8 -16.84 8.22 11.74
C ASP A 8 -15.74 7.65 12.65
N ALA A 9 -15.00 6.65 12.14
CA ALA A 9 -13.84 6.10 12.85
C ALA A 9 -12.75 7.16 13.09
N TYR A 10 -12.50 8.04 12.11
CA TYR A 10 -11.56 9.15 12.23
C TYR A 10 -11.98 10.13 13.33
N ILE A 11 -13.27 10.53 13.37
CA ILE A 11 -13.79 11.43 14.41
C ILE A 11 -13.56 10.83 15.81
N ILE A 12 -13.83 9.54 15.98
CA ILE A 12 -13.63 8.85 17.26
C ILE A 12 -12.13 8.78 17.60
N ALA A 13 -11.27 8.46 16.64
CA ALA A 13 -9.83 8.44 16.84
C ALA A 13 -9.26 9.82 17.24
N GLU A 14 -9.72 10.91 16.62
CA GLU A 14 -9.31 12.27 16.99
C GLU A 14 -9.74 12.65 18.41
N ARG A 15 -10.93 12.21 18.84
CA ARG A 15 -11.39 12.38 20.22
C ARG A 15 -10.47 11.64 21.20
N ILE A 16 -10.13 10.38 20.90
CA ILE A 16 -9.20 9.59 21.72
C ILE A 16 -7.83 10.27 21.80
N ARG A 17 -7.28 10.70 20.65
CA ARG A 17 -6.00 11.40 20.58
C ARG A 17 -5.99 12.65 21.45
N THR A 18 -7.04 13.46 21.37
CA THR A 18 -7.16 14.72 22.11
C THR A 18 -7.26 14.49 23.62
N VAL A 19 -7.98 13.45 24.05
CA VAL A 19 -8.08 13.08 25.47
C VAL A 19 -6.73 12.57 25.99
N ILE A 20 -6.03 11.73 25.23
CA ILE A 20 -4.71 11.21 25.63
C ILE A 20 -3.65 12.31 25.69
N ALA A 21 -3.76 13.33 24.82
CA ALA A 21 -2.86 14.47 24.77
C ALA A 21 -2.99 15.40 25.99
N GLN A 22 -4.03 15.24 26.82
CA GLN A 22 -4.15 16.02 28.05
C GLN A 22 -3.06 15.59 29.04
N PRO A 23 -2.47 16.54 29.79
CA PRO A 23 -1.52 16.23 30.85
C PRO A 23 -2.15 15.27 31.87
N PHE A 24 -1.38 14.30 32.34
CA PHE A 24 -1.82 13.43 33.43
C PHE A 24 -0.89 13.58 34.63
N ILE A 25 -1.48 13.58 35.82
CA ILE A 25 -0.74 13.70 37.08
C ILE A 25 -0.54 12.29 37.64
N LEU A 26 0.71 11.94 37.92
CA LEU A 26 1.08 10.68 38.57
C LEU A 26 2.09 10.96 39.68
N LEU A 27 1.69 10.71 40.94
CA LEU A 27 2.55 10.91 42.12
C LEU A 27 3.23 12.29 42.08
N ASP A 28 2.42 13.35 41.93
CA ASP A 28 2.82 14.76 41.84
C ASP A 28 3.65 15.15 40.59
N ASN A 29 3.89 14.22 39.65
CA ASN A 29 4.54 14.54 38.39
C ASN A 29 3.50 14.79 37.28
N VAL A 30 3.67 15.89 36.56
CA VAL A 30 2.92 16.16 35.32
C VAL A 30 3.62 15.43 34.18
N ILE A 31 2.91 14.51 33.54
CA ILE A 31 3.44 13.75 32.41
C ILE A 31 2.66 14.15 31.16
N ASN A 32 3.41 14.60 30.16
CA ASN A 32 2.91 14.93 28.84
C ASN A 32 3.15 13.75 27.91
N LYS A 33 2.07 13.19 27.35
CA LYS A 33 2.12 12.12 26.36
C LYS A 33 1.21 12.45 25.20
N THR A 34 1.44 11.78 24.08
CA THR A 34 0.56 11.85 22.92
C THR A 34 0.47 10.46 22.31
N VAL A 35 -0.47 10.29 21.38
CA VAL A 35 -0.60 9.08 20.59
C VAL A 35 -0.70 9.44 19.12
N SER A 36 -0.12 8.59 18.26
CA SER A 36 -0.42 8.58 16.83
C SER A 36 -1.36 7.41 16.56
N ILE A 37 -2.35 7.58 15.71
CA ILE A 37 -3.36 6.56 15.43
C ILE A 37 -3.45 6.36 13.91
N GLY A 38 -3.45 5.11 13.47
CA GLY A 38 -3.77 4.72 12.10
C GLY A 38 -5.17 4.13 12.02
N VAL A 39 -5.97 4.57 11.05
CA VAL A 39 -7.34 4.07 10.83
C VAL A 39 -7.46 3.50 9.42
N ALA A 40 -8.08 2.33 9.32
CA ALA A 40 -8.43 1.67 8.07
C ALA A 40 -9.86 1.13 8.13
N GLU A 41 -10.50 0.98 6.96
CA GLU A 41 -11.76 0.25 6.81
C GLU A 41 -11.49 -1.24 6.53
N VAL A 42 -12.43 -2.07 6.97
CA VAL A 42 -12.50 -3.48 6.61
C VAL A 42 -13.13 -3.59 5.23
N HIS A 43 -12.42 -4.24 4.31
CA HIS A 43 -12.84 -4.51 2.94
C HIS A 43 -13.13 -6.01 2.76
N ASN A 44 -13.85 -6.36 1.69
CA ASN A 44 -14.16 -7.77 1.37
C ASN A 44 -12.91 -8.64 1.20
N SER A 45 -11.78 -8.07 0.75
CA SER A 45 -10.50 -8.78 0.64
C SER A 45 -9.96 -9.25 2.00
N ASP A 46 -10.26 -8.54 3.09
CA ASP A 46 -9.78 -8.88 4.43
C ASP A 46 -10.51 -10.08 5.04
N LEU A 47 -11.68 -10.43 4.50
CA LEU A 47 -12.43 -11.59 4.97
C LEU A 47 -11.66 -12.89 4.72
N LYS A 48 -10.75 -12.89 3.75
CA LYS A 48 -9.85 -14.02 3.47
C LYS A 48 -8.57 -13.97 4.31
N ASP A 49 -8.10 -12.77 4.65
CA ASP A 49 -6.93 -12.56 5.49
C ASP A 49 -7.04 -11.24 6.25
N ILE A 50 -7.33 -11.33 7.54
CA ILE A 50 -7.47 -10.17 8.42
C ILE A 50 -6.16 -9.40 8.61
N ASN A 51 -5.00 -10.03 8.34
CA ASN A 51 -3.72 -9.34 8.44
C ASN A 51 -3.61 -8.19 7.44
N LEU A 52 -4.30 -8.26 6.30
CA LEU A 52 -4.35 -7.17 5.32
C LEU A 52 -4.99 -5.91 5.93
N PHE A 53 -6.04 -6.06 6.73
CA PHE A 53 -6.67 -4.96 7.45
C PHE A 53 -5.69 -4.34 8.46
N VAL A 54 -5.04 -5.20 9.26
CA VAL A 54 -4.06 -4.77 10.28
C VAL A 54 -2.88 -4.04 9.63
N GLU A 55 -2.35 -4.57 8.53
CA GLU A 55 -1.24 -3.96 7.79
C GLU A 55 -1.61 -2.57 7.26
N ARG A 56 -2.84 -2.37 6.75
CA ARG A 56 -3.29 -1.05 6.32
C ARG A 56 -3.42 -0.07 7.49
N ALA A 57 -3.94 -0.52 8.63
CA ALA A 57 -3.99 0.31 9.84
C ALA A 57 -2.59 0.68 10.33
N ASP A 58 -1.64 -0.27 10.31
CA ASP A 58 -0.26 -0.03 10.72
C ASP A 58 0.49 0.90 9.76
N LYS A 59 0.28 0.77 8.44
CA LYS A 59 0.79 1.73 7.45
C LYS A 59 0.32 3.15 7.74
N CYS A 60 -0.96 3.33 8.09
CA CYS A 60 -1.49 4.63 8.49
C CYS A 60 -0.84 5.13 9.79
N LEU A 61 -0.66 4.26 10.77
CA LEU A 61 0.03 4.59 12.02
C LEU A 61 1.48 5.03 11.78
N TYR A 62 2.18 4.31 10.91
CA TYR A 62 3.55 4.62 10.52
C TYR A 62 3.64 5.99 9.84
N LYS A 63 2.72 6.29 8.91
CA LYS A 63 2.58 7.62 8.30
C LYS A 63 2.37 8.70 9.36
N ALA A 64 1.46 8.48 10.31
CA ALA A 64 1.19 9.43 11.38
C ALA A 64 2.43 9.71 12.24
N LYS A 65 3.25 8.68 12.51
CA LYS A 65 4.52 8.81 13.25
C LYS A 65 5.57 9.60 12.47
N ASN A 66 5.67 9.38 11.17
CA ASN A 66 6.68 10.04 10.33
C ASN A 66 6.30 11.47 9.92
N SER A 67 5.01 11.78 9.88
CA SER A 67 4.49 13.12 9.56
C SER A 67 4.31 14.02 10.79
N GLY A 68 5.10 13.83 11.85
CA GLY A 68 5.14 14.73 13.01
C GLY A 68 4.52 14.20 14.30
N ARG A 69 4.01 12.96 14.32
CA ARG A 69 3.34 12.33 15.49
C ARG A 69 2.10 13.11 15.95
N ASN A 70 1.49 12.69 17.07
CA ASN A 70 0.31 13.33 17.69
C ASN A 70 -0.79 13.67 16.67
N ARG A 71 -1.11 12.72 15.80
CA ARG A 71 -2.11 12.88 14.73
C ARG A 71 -2.76 11.56 14.37
N VAL A 72 -3.92 11.64 13.74
CA VAL A 72 -4.60 10.50 13.13
C VAL A 72 -4.37 10.53 11.63
N ASP A 73 -3.93 9.41 11.05
CA ASP A 73 -3.92 9.22 9.60
C ASP A 73 -4.87 8.10 9.20
N VAL A 74 -5.49 8.27 8.04
CA VAL A 74 -6.47 7.34 7.49
C VAL A 74 -6.14 7.00 6.05
N LYS A 75 -6.51 5.80 5.61
CA LYS A 75 -6.47 5.42 4.20
C LYS A 75 -7.85 5.62 3.58
N LEU A 76 -7.96 6.56 2.64
CA LEU A 76 -9.17 6.78 1.82
C LEU A 76 -9.16 5.81 0.62
N SER A 77 -10.26 5.10 0.38
CA SER A 77 -10.31 3.98 -0.57
C SER A 77 -10.15 4.39 -2.05
N LEU A 78 -10.57 5.59 -2.48
CA LEU A 78 -10.59 5.92 -3.92
C LEU A 78 -9.26 6.39 -4.53
N ALA A 79 -8.38 7.04 -3.79
CA ALA A 79 -7.12 7.56 -4.34
C ALA A 79 -5.93 6.61 -4.12
N ASN A 80 -6.00 5.77 -3.09
CA ASN A 80 -4.84 5.01 -2.62
C ASN A 80 -4.73 3.61 -3.22
N GLU A 81 -5.79 3.06 -3.83
CA GLU A 81 -5.67 1.84 -4.66
C GLU A 81 -4.73 2.07 -5.85
N LEU A 82 -4.74 3.28 -6.41
CA LEU A 82 -3.82 3.67 -7.48
C LEU A 82 -2.39 3.85 -6.96
N GLU A 83 -2.17 4.40 -5.76
CA GLU A 83 -0.82 4.52 -5.19
C GLU A 83 -0.22 3.16 -4.81
N ASP A 84 -0.99 2.25 -4.19
CA ASP A 84 -0.51 0.89 -3.91
C ASP A 84 -0.25 0.11 -5.21
N TYR A 85 -1.08 0.33 -6.26
CA TYR A 85 -0.86 -0.24 -7.59
C TYR A 85 0.40 0.34 -8.26
N ILE A 86 0.66 1.64 -8.17
CA ILE A 86 1.85 2.32 -8.74
C ILE A 86 3.13 1.95 -7.96
N VAL A 87 3.07 1.86 -6.63
CA VAL A 87 4.20 1.44 -5.80
C VAL A 87 4.50 -0.05 -5.99
N GLY A 88 3.47 -0.89 -6.15
CA GLY A 88 3.62 -2.31 -6.50
C GLY A 88 4.14 -2.57 -7.91
N SER A 89 3.84 -1.70 -8.88
CA SER A 89 4.36 -1.80 -10.26
C SER A 89 5.75 -1.19 -10.46
N LYS A 90 6.29 -0.45 -9.48
CA LYS A 90 7.69 0.02 -9.50
C LYS A 90 8.73 -1.10 -9.30
N GLN A 91 8.32 -2.31 -8.92
CA GLN A 91 9.15 -3.53 -8.97
C GLN A 91 8.90 -4.37 -10.24
N MET A 92 8.05 -3.90 -11.16
CA MET A 92 7.62 -4.64 -12.37
C MET A 92 7.92 -3.91 -13.68
N GLU A 93 8.84 -2.94 -13.68
CA GLU A 93 9.67 -2.65 -14.86
C GLU A 93 10.69 -3.81 -14.91
N GLU A 94 10.57 -4.86 -15.71
CA GLU A 94 10.40 -4.89 -17.16
C GLU A 94 10.21 -6.40 -17.51
N VAL A 95 8.99 -6.88 -17.78
CA VAL A 95 8.70 -8.30 -18.15
C VAL A 95 7.77 -8.33 -19.35
N THR A 96 8.27 -8.72 -20.52
CA THR A 96 7.46 -8.84 -21.74
C THR A 96 6.77 -10.21 -21.81
N HIS A 97 5.52 -10.22 -22.27
CA HIS A 97 4.80 -11.46 -22.58
C HIS A 97 5.19 -11.95 -23.98
N THR A 98 5.79 -13.14 -24.10
CA THR A 98 5.95 -13.89 -25.35
C THR A 98 5.26 -15.25 -25.26
N ARG A 99 5.00 -15.91 -26.41
CA ARG A 99 4.23 -17.17 -26.51
C ARG A 99 4.85 -18.37 -25.76
N GLU A 100 6.06 -18.24 -25.22
CA GLU A 100 6.80 -19.31 -24.54
C GLU A 100 6.88 -19.13 -22.99
N GLY A 101 6.38 -18.04 -22.42
CA GLY A 101 6.35 -17.81 -20.96
C GLY A 101 6.84 -16.42 -20.53
N LEU A 102 6.79 -16.15 -19.21
CA LEU A 102 7.27 -14.88 -18.62
C LEU A 102 8.81 -14.90 -18.50
N TYR A 103 9.48 -13.94 -19.13
CA TYR A 103 10.94 -13.76 -19.01
C TYR A 103 11.31 -12.31 -18.65
N PRO A 104 12.35 -12.10 -17.82
CA PRO A 104 12.87 -10.75 -17.53
C PRO A 104 13.42 -10.08 -18.79
N VAL A 105 13.16 -8.78 -18.99
CA VAL A 105 13.59 -8.04 -20.20
C VAL A 105 15.11 -7.90 -20.31
N SER A 106 15.85 -8.00 -19.19
CA SER A 106 17.31 -8.09 -19.21
C SER A 106 17.84 -9.26 -20.04
N SER A 107 17.06 -10.33 -20.19
CA SER A 107 17.42 -11.53 -20.96
C SER A 107 17.25 -11.37 -22.47
N LEU A 108 16.57 -10.32 -22.95
CA LEU A 108 16.36 -10.05 -24.38
C LEU A 108 17.46 -9.19 -25.01
N ARG A 109 18.31 -8.54 -24.21
CA ARG A 109 19.41 -7.70 -24.71
C ARG A 109 20.65 -8.49 -25.18
N GLU A 110 20.68 -9.80 -24.96
CA GLU A 110 21.81 -10.67 -25.32
C GLU A 110 21.49 -11.60 -26.51
N MET A 111 20.32 -11.47 -27.16
CA MET A 111 19.96 -12.27 -28.34
C MET A 111 20.30 -11.49 -29.62
N ASP A 112 21.36 -11.91 -30.31
CA ASP A 112 21.87 -11.31 -31.56
C ASP A 112 20.77 -11.14 -32.63
N GLU A 113 20.75 -9.99 -33.31
CA GLU A 113 19.77 -9.60 -34.33
C GLU A 113 19.64 -10.60 -35.49
N ASP A 114 20.68 -11.40 -35.74
CA ASP A 114 20.71 -12.42 -36.78
C ASP A 114 19.67 -13.53 -36.56
N HIS A 115 19.24 -13.77 -35.32
CA HIS A 115 18.27 -14.81 -35.00
C HIS A 115 16.80 -14.41 -35.24
N ILE A 116 16.54 -13.10 -35.37
CA ILE A 116 15.19 -12.54 -35.59
C ILE A 116 14.84 -12.55 -37.08
N LEU A 117 15.82 -12.29 -37.96
CA LEU A 117 15.63 -12.24 -39.41
C LEU A 117 15.35 -13.61 -40.04
N SER A 118 15.84 -14.71 -39.45
CA SER A 118 15.60 -16.07 -39.98
C SER A 118 14.15 -16.55 -39.80
N ARG A 119 13.40 -16.01 -38.83
CA ARG A 119 12.01 -16.42 -38.54
C ARG A 119 10.96 -15.59 -39.27
N GLN A 120 11.31 -14.42 -39.81
CA GLN A 120 10.37 -13.63 -40.62
C GLN A 120 10.13 -14.22 -42.02
N SER A 121 11.11 -14.93 -42.59
CA SER A 121 10.96 -15.58 -43.90
C SER A 121 10.01 -16.78 -43.89
N GLU A 122 9.90 -17.51 -42.77
CA GLU A 122 9.00 -18.66 -42.64
C GLU A 122 7.52 -18.25 -42.56
N VAL A 123 7.21 -17.09 -41.97
CA VAL A 123 5.83 -16.59 -41.85
C VAL A 123 5.29 -16.07 -43.18
N GLN A 124 6.14 -15.54 -44.06
CA GLN A 124 5.74 -14.99 -45.35
C GLN A 124 5.51 -16.06 -46.44
N SER A 125 6.04 -17.27 -46.26
CA SER A 125 5.81 -18.39 -47.19
C SER A 125 4.52 -19.18 -46.89
N ALA A 126 3.80 -18.84 -45.82
CA ALA A 126 2.58 -19.52 -45.38
C ALA A 126 1.29 -18.69 -45.57
N MET A 127 1.36 -17.55 -46.27
CA MET A 127 0.22 -16.77 -46.77
C MET A 127 0.20 -16.80 -48.30
#